data_AF-A0A8R2D578-F1
#
_entry.id   AF-A0A8R2D578-F1
#
_cell.length_a   1.000
_cell.length_b   1.000
_cell.length_c   1.000
_cell.angle_alpha   90.00
_cell.angle_beta   90.00
_cell.angle_gamma   90.00
#
_symmetry.space_group_name_H-M   'P 1'
#
loop_
_entity.id
_entity.type
_entity.pdbx_description
1 polymer ?
#
loop_
_entity_poly.entity_id
_entity_poly.type
_entity_poly.pdbx_seq_one_letter_code
_entity_poly.pdbx_strand_id
1 'polypeptide(L)'
;MSRMIPSPDWFIGIDSFDLCVNGNWLDSITIEADPIDAGCDNGFTFTAPNWPTDPQGIVYRIKSNYPSHPASSFYYPQFNRLPTIATFQFIKIKEYEQSLSGRGQASDPTVKIEESVIKVLNGENDSDREVQLEMEQQRREQEYNNYKRYGCKEALL
;
A
#
# COMPACT_ATOMS: atom_id res chain seq x y z
N MET A 1 1.24 -2.09 -8.95
CA MET A 1 2.22 -3.21 -8.99
C MET A 1 2.57 -3.54 -10.43
N SER A 2 3.66 -4.27 -10.67
CA SER A 2 4.05 -4.78 -11.99
C SER A 2 4.65 -6.18 -11.87
N ARG A 3 4.19 -7.13 -12.69
CA ARG A 3 4.65 -8.53 -12.69
C ARG A 3 6.05 -8.65 -13.31
N MET A 4 6.87 -9.54 -12.77
CA MET A 4 8.12 -9.96 -13.40
C MET A 4 7.83 -11.09 -14.41
N ILE A 5 8.33 -10.94 -15.64
CA ILE A 5 8.02 -11.86 -16.74
C ILE A 5 9.31 -12.43 -17.34
N PRO A 6 9.50 -13.77 -17.37
CA PRO A 6 8.67 -14.79 -16.72
C PRO A 6 8.96 -14.84 -15.21
N SER A 7 7.99 -15.27 -14.41
CA SER A 7 8.16 -15.67 -13.01
C SER A 7 6.98 -16.54 -12.56
N PRO A 8 7.13 -17.31 -11.47
CA PRO A 8 6.03 -18.07 -10.87
C PRO A 8 4.88 -17.13 -10.44
N ASP A 9 5.18 -16.17 -9.56
CA ASP A 9 4.22 -15.20 -9.04
C ASP A 9 4.91 -13.92 -8.50
N TRP A 10 6.10 -13.60 -9.04
CA TRP A 10 6.92 -12.51 -8.53
C TRP A 10 6.54 -11.17 -9.15
N PHE A 11 6.55 -10.11 -8.34
CA PHE A 11 6.24 -8.76 -8.78
C PHE A 11 7.08 -7.70 -8.07
N ILE A 12 6.99 -6.47 -8.53
CA ILE A 12 7.47 -5.27 -7.85
C ILE A 12 6.30 -4.31 -7.60
N GLY A 13 6.36 -3.54 -6.52
CA GLY A 13 5.31 -2.58 -6.22
C GLY A 13 5.66 -1.68 -5.04
N ILE A 14 4.87 -0.62 -4.92
CA ILE A 14 4.83 0.26 -3.78
C ILE A 14 3.43 0.18 -3.21
N ASP A 15 3.34 0.06 -1.90
CA ASP A 15 2.09 0.09 -1.15
C ASP A 15 2.06 1.34 -0.27
N SER A 16 0.98 2.12 -0.38
CA SER A 16 0.63 3.22 0.54
C SER A 16 1.76 4.21 0.87
N PHE A 17 2.60 4.54 -0.11
CA PHE A 17 3.67 5.50 0.08
C PHE A 17 3.13 6.93 0.20
N ASP A 18 3.44 7.60 1.31
CA ASP A 18 2.98 8.96 1.58
C ASP A 18 3.81 10.00 0.81
N LEU A 19 3.13 10.74 -0.06
CA LEU A 19 3.73 11.84 -0.83
C LEU A 19 3.51 13.21 -0.16
N CYS A 20 2.74 13.27 0.94
CA CYS A 20 2.45 14.49 1.68
C CYS A 20 3.18 14.45 3.03
N VAL A 21 4.29 15.20 3.15
CA VAL A 21 5.09 15.22 4.37
C VAL A 21 4.97 16.59 5.02
N ASN A 22 4.53 16.61 6.29
CA ASN A 22 4.32 17.85 7.05
C ASN A 22 3.42 18.87 6.33
N GLY A 23 2.34 18.38 5.70
CA GLY A 23 1.37 19.22 4.98
C GLY A 23 1.84 19.72 3.61
N ASN A 24 2.98 19.26 3.11
CA ASN A 24 3.53 19.66 1.81
C ASN A 24 3.72 18.44 0.90
N TRP A 25 3.38 18.58 -0.38
CA TRP A 25 3.65 17.54 -1.38
C TRP A 25 5.12 17.50 -1.77
N LEU A 26 5.73 16.32 -1.72
CA LEU A 26 7.09 16.09 -2.17
C LEU A 26 7.28 16.52 -3.63
N ASP A 27 8.36 17.24 -3.93
CA ASP A 27 8.69 17.64 -5.31
C ASP A 27 9.22 16.47 -6.14
N SER A 28 10.05 15.61 -5.54
CA SER A 28 10.60 14.42 -6.19
C SER A 28 11.04 13.39 -5.15
N ILE A 29 10.86 12.11 -5.47
CA ILE A 29 11.43 11.00 -4.70
C ILE A 29 11.73 9.82 -5.62
N THR A 30 12.83 9.13 -5.36
CA THR A 30 13.21 7.88 -6.01
C THR A 30 13.22 6.76 -4.98
N ILE A 31 12.54 5.66 -5.28
CA ILE A 31 12.40 4.50 -4.41
C ILE A 31 12.97 3.29 -5.14
N GLU A 32 13.93 2.62 -4.50
CA GLU A 32 14.46 1.34 -4.95
C GLU A 32 13.44 0.22 -4.65
N ALA A 33 13.16 -0.62 -5.63
CA ALA A 33 12.25 -1.73 -5.49
C ALA A 33 13.03 -3.04 -5.32
N ASP A 34 12.51 -3.89 -4.43
CA ASP A 34 12.94 -5.26 -4.25
C ASP A 34 11.92 -6.23 -4.88
N PRO A 35 12.34 -7.43 -5.32
CA PRO A 35 11.41 -8.46 -5.75
C PRO A 35 10.50 -8.91 -4.59
N ILE A 36 9.22 -9.13 -4.89
CA ILE A 36 8.20 -9.57 -3.96
C ILE A 36 7.57 -10.85 -4.52
N ASP A 37 7.40 -11.84 -3.66
CA ASP A 37 6.70 -13.10 -3.94
C ASP A 37 5.25 -12.98 -3.43
N ALA A 38 4.28 -13.41 -4.25
CA ALA A 38 2.86 -13.25 -3.93
C ALA A 38 2.32 -14.34 -2.98
N GLY A 39 3.05 -15.45 -2.79
CA GLY A 39 2.65 -16.58 -1.95
C GLY A 39 1.64 -17.51 -2.63
N CYS A 40 1.64 -17.58 -3.95
CA CYS A 40 0.64 -18.23 -4.79
C CYS A 40 1.18 -19.39 -5.61
N ASP A 41 2.48 -19.36 -5.95
CA ASP A 41 3.18 -20.41 -6.68
C ASP A 41 4.53 -20.76 -5.99
N ASN A 42 4.86 -22.04 -5.89
CA ASN A 42 6.06 -22.57 -5.23
C ASN A 42 7.28 -22.65 -6.16
N GLY A 43 7.20 -22.14 -7.39
CA GLY A 43 8.30 -22.13 -8.34
C GLY A 43 9.54 -21.40 -7.78
N PHE A 44 10.72 -22.02 -7.91
CA PHE A 44 11.97 -21.39 -7.47
C PHE A 44 12.66 -20.58 -8.56
N THR A 45 12.34 -20.82 -9.83
CA THR A 45 13.02 -20.20 -10.97
C THR A 45 12.06 -19.37 -11.81
N PHE A 46 12.60 -18.36 -12.52
CA PHE A 46 11.82 -17.52 -13.44
C PHE A 46 10.93 -18.32 -14.42
N THR A 47 11.38 -19.49 -14.84
CA THR A 47 10.69 -20.34 -15.82
C THR A 47 10.22 -21.67 -15.22
N ALA A 48 10.06 -21.75 -13.89
CA ALA A 48 9.51 -22.94 -13.26
C ALA A 48 8.10 -23.22 -13.82
N PRO A 49 7.71 -24.51 -13.97
CA PRO A 49 6.32 -24.83 -14.26
C PRO A 49 5.44 -24.40 -13.08
N ASN A 50 4.18 -24.06 -13.37
CA ASN A 50 3.22 -23.66 -12.33
C ASN A 50 3.10 -24.75 -11.26
N TRP A 51 3.27 -24.35 -10.00
CA TRP A 51 3.12 -25.21 -8.83
C TRP A 51 2.37 -24.46 -7.72
N PRO A 52 1.03 -24.50 -7.72
CA PRO A 52 0.22 -23.71 -6.80
C PRO A 52 0.57 -23.93 -5.32
N THR A 53 0.55 -22.84 -4.55
CA THR A 53 0.74 -22.84 -3.11
C THR A 53 -0.58 -23.08 -2.39
N ASP A 54 -0.68 -24.19 -1.65
CA ASP A 54 -1.86 -24.57 -0.88
C ASP A 54 -1.48 -25.01 0.55
N PRO A 55 -1.94 -24.32 1.61
CA PRO A 55 -2.76 -23.11 1.58
C PRO A 55 -1.98 -21.91 1.03
N GLN A 56 -2.69 -20.94 0.44
CA GLN A 56 -2.10 -19.70 -0.05
C GLN A 56 -1.24 -19.02 1.03
N GLY A 57 -0.01 -18.68 0.65
CA GLY A 57 0.95 -17.98 1.49
C GLY A 57 0.63 -16.49 1.68
N ILE A 58 1.46 -15.84 2.47
CA ILE A 58 1.48 -14.38 2.56
C ILE A 58 2.46 -13.81 1.53
N VAL A 59 2.25 -12.56 1.17
CA VAL A 59 3.20 -11.82 0.34
C VAL A 59 4.45 -11.53 1.15
N TYR A 60 5.63 -11.74 0.57
CA TYR A 60 6.90 -11.45 1.24
C TYR A 60 7.95 -10.93 0.27
N ARG A 61 8.89 -10.16 0.82
CA ARG A 61 10.05 -9.67 0.06
C ARG A 61 11.06 -10.79 -0.14
N ILE A 62 11.43 -11.05 -1.39
CA ILE A 62 12.53 -11.95 -1.73
C ILE A 62 13.86 -11.23 -1.41
N LYS A 63 14.78 -11.95 -0.78
CA LYS A 63 16.11 -11.46 -0.38
C LYS A 63 17.19 -12.34 -1.00
N SER A 64 18.43 -11.86 -0.96
CA SER A 64 19.59 -12.62 -1.45
C SER A 64 19.78 -13.96 -0.73
N ASN A 65 19.24 -14.12 0.48
CA ASN A 65 19.32 -15.32 1.30
C ASN A 65 17.96 -15.93 1.65
N TYR A 66 16.85 -15.43 1.10
CA TYR A 66 15.51 -15.95 1.37
C TYR A 66 14.60 -15.81 0.15
N PRO A 67 13.99 -16.91 -0.35
CA PRO A 67 14.06 -18.29 0.17
C PRO A 67 15.47 -18.88 0.07
N SER A 68 15.89 -19.61 1.10
CA SER A 68 17.25 -20.13 1.24
C SER A 68 17.42 -21.47 0.50
N HIS A 69 17.31 -21.42 -0.83
CA HIS A 69 17.41 -22.60 -1.68
C HIS A 69 18.37 -22.35 -2.86
N PRO A 70 19.36 -23.22 -3.13
CA PRO A 70 20.33 -23.03 -4.21
C PRO A 70 19.74 -22.88 -5.62
N ALA A 71 18.54 -23.42 -5.86
CA ALA A 71 17.85 -23.28 -7.13
C ALA A 71 17.01 -21.99 -7.25
N SER A 72 16.87 -21.20 -6.18
CA SER A 72 16.10 -19.96 -6.23
C SER A 72 16.82 -18.93 -7.10
N SER A 73 16.10 -18.32 -8.04
CA SER A 73 16.66 -17.33 -8.97
C SER A 73 17.28 -16.10 -8.29
N PHE A 74 16.88 -15.80 -7.05
CA PHE A 74 17.41 -14.68 -6.28
C PHE A 74 18.31 -15.12 -5.12
N TYR A 75 18.76 -16.38 -5.09
CA TYR A 75 19.67 -16.85 -4.05
C TYR A 75 21.12 -16.52 -4.36
N TYR A 76 21.62 -15.49 -3.70
CA TYR A 76 22.96 -14.92 -3.83
C TYR A 76 23.61 -14.79 -2.43
N PRO A 77 24.02 -15.91 -1.80
CA PRO A 77 24.43 -15.95 -0.38
C PRO A 77 25.67 -15.10 -0.06
N GLN A 78 26.47 -14.76 -1.05
CA GLN A 78 27.64 -13.89 -0.92
C GLN A 78 27.28 -12.40 -0.85
N PHE A 79 26.03 -12.02 -1.11
CA PHE A 79 25.55 -10.65 -1.04
C PHE A 79 24.64 -10.44 0.17
N ASN A 80 24.86 -9.33 0.89
CA ASN A 80 24.04 -8.96 2.05
C ASN A 80 22.64 -8.46 1.66
N ARG A 81 22.47 -8.02 0.41
CA ARG A 81 21.19 -7.61 -0.18
C ARG A 81 21.22 -7.81 -1.69
N LEU A 82 20.05 -7.95 -2.31
CA LEU A 82 19.96 -7.98 -3.77
C LEU A 82 20.34 -6.61 -4.37
N PRO A 83 20.92 -6.58 -5.57
CA PRO A 83 20.96 -5.36 -6.37
C PRO A 83 19.54 -4.86 -6.66
N THR A 84 19.39 -3.54 -6.76
CA THR A 84 18.12 -2.89 -7.12
C THR A 84 17.60 -3.42 -8.46
N ILE A 85 16.40 -3.99 -8.47
CA ILE A 85 15.81 -4.59 -9.69
C ILE A 85 14.98 -3.59 -10.48
N ALA A 86 14.42 -2.58 -9.81
CA ALA A 86 13.70 -1.48 -10.44
C ALA A 86 13.72 -0.24 -9.55
N THR A 87 13.39 0.91 -10.14
CA THR A 87 13.20 2.16 -9.40
C THR A 87 11.85 2.76 -9.75
N PHE A 88 11.20 3.33 -8.75
CA PHE A 88 10.03 4.17 -8.95
C PHE A 88 10.45 5.62 -8.71
N GLN A 89 10.14 6.49 -9.66
CA GLN A 89 10.41 7.92 -9.54
C GLN A 89 9.08 8.67 -9.57
N PHE A 90 8.82 9.43 -8.51
CA PHE A 90 7.69 10.34 -8.44
C PHE A 90 8.24 11.75 -8.60
N ILE A 91 7.66 12.52 -9.52
CA ILE A 91 8.04 13.91 -9.77
C ILE A 91 6.75 14.73 -9.78
N LYS A 92 6.67 15.72 -8.89
CA LYS A 92 5.55 16.67 -8.87
C LYS A 92 5.69 17.61 -10.06
N ILE A 93 4.76 17.49 -10.99
CA ILE A 93 4.74 18.32 -12.22
C ILE A 93 4.15 19.69 -11.91
N LYS A 94 3.10 19.74 -11.08
CA LYS A 94 2.40 20.98 -10.73
C LYS A 94 1.58 20.79 -9.47
N GLU A 95 1.43 21.89 -8.73
CA GLU A 95 0.56 22.01 -7.55
C GLU A 95 -0.43 23.15 -7.79
N TYR A 96 -1.66 23.00 -7.32
CA TYR A 96 -2.73 23.97 -7.50
C TYR A 96 -3.34 24.33 -6.16
N GLU A 97 -3.36 25.60 -5.82
CA GLU A 97 -4.06 26.12 -4.64
C GLU A 97 -5.49 26.52 -5.02
N GLN A 98 -6.47 26.05 -4.24
CA GLN A 98 -7.83 26.59 -4.35
C GLN A 98 -7.90 27.90 -3.57
N SER A 99 -7.86 29.03 -4.28
CA SER A 99 -8.25 30.30 -3.67
C SER A 99 -9.75 30.25 -3.38
N LEU A 100 -10.17 30.42 -2.11
CA LEU A 100 -11.56 30.67 -1.72
C LEU A 100 -11.98 32.09 -2.13
N SER A 101 -11.84 32.43 -3.40
CA SER A 101 -12.18 33.73 -3.96
C SER A 101 -13.56 33.65 -4.62
N GLY A 102 -14.60 33.37 -3.84
CA GLY A 102 -15.91 33.14 -4.44
C GLY A 102 -17.07 32.79 -3.51
N ARG A 103 -17.07 33.22 -2.23
CA ARG A 103 -18.36 33.40 -1.56
C ARG A 103 -18.87 34.79 -1.92
N GLY A 104 -19.62 34.86 -3.01
CA GLY A 104 -20.55 35.96 -3.21
C GLY A 104 -21.40 36.11 -1.95
N GLN A 105 -21.61 37.34 -1.53
CA GLN A 105 -22.61 37.71 -0.53
C GLN A 105 -23.97 37.16 -0.98
N ALA A 106 -24.35 35.99 -0.48
CA ALA A 106 -25.75 35.61 -0.38
C ALA A 106 -26.16 35.94 1.05
N SER A 107 -26.72 37.13 1.22
CA SER A 107 -27.56 37.44 2.37
C SER A 107 -28.78 36.51 2.34
N ASP A 108 -28.69 35.38 3.03
CA ASP A 108 -29.86 34.56 3.37
C ASP A 108 -29.94 34.44 4.90
N PRO A 109 -30.88 35.16 5.55
CA PRO A 109 -30.90 35.26 7.00
C PRO A 109 -31.84 34.21 7.59
N THR A 110 -31.61 32.91 7.44
CA THR A 110 -32.19 31.93 8.40
C THR A 110 -31.51 30.57 8.39
N VAL A 111 -30.39 30.44 9.11
CA VAL A 111 -30.07 29.15 9.77
C VAL A 111 -29.74 29.48 11.22
N LYS A 112 -30.76 29.37 12.08
CA LYS A 112 -30.56 29.36 13.52
C LYS A 112 -29.89 28.04 13.85
N ILE A 113 -28.56 28.05 13.97
CA ILE A 113 -27.85 26.95 14.61
C ILE A 113 -28.15 27.10 16.09
N GLU A 114 -29.03 26.25 16.60
CA GLU A 114 -29.27 26.15 18.03
C GLU A 114 -27.97 25.73 18.73
N GLU A 115 -27.77 26.31 19.89
CA GLU A 115 -26.61 26.21 20.79
C GLU A 115 -26.34 24.78 21.32
N SER A 116 -27.05 23.77 20.80
CA SER A 116 -26.89 22.35 21.06
C SER A 116 -25.77 21.70 20.21
N VAL A 117 -25.35 22.31 19.10
CA VAL A 117 -24.31 21.75 18.22
C VAL A 117 -22.90 21.88 18.82
N ILE A 118 -22.64 22.93 19.62
CA ILE A 118 -21.31 23.19 20.19
C ILE A 118 -20.96 22.20 21.32
N LYS A 119 -21.95 21.53 21.94
CA LYS A 119 -21.68 20.49 22.96
C LYS A 119 -21.18 19.17 22.37
N VAL A 120 -21.39 18.91 21.07
CA VAL A 120 -20.89 17.70 20.40
C VAL A 120 -19.38 17.78 20.15
N LEU A 121 -18.80 18.99 20.11
CA LEU A 121 -17.40 19.20 19.73
C LEU A 121 -16.39 19.02 20.87
N ASN A 122 -16.83 18.91 22.13
CA ASN A 122 -15.92 18.91 23.29
C ASN A 122 -16.02 17.64 24.16
N GLY A 123 -16.69 16.58 23.71
CA GLY A 123 -16.79 15.32 24.43
C GLY A 123 -15.83 14.27 23.90
N GLU A 124 -14.59 14.24 24.37
CA GLU A 124 -13.76 13.03 24.27
C GLU A 124 -14.32 11.99 25.26
N ASN A 125 -15.38 11.29 24.85
CA ASN A 125 -15.90 10.16 25.61
C ASN A 125 -15.14 8.89 25.19
N ASP A 126 -14.72 8.11 26.19
CA ASP A 126 -13.95 6.86 26.03
C ASP A 126 -14.63 5.86 25.07
N SER A 127 -15.96 5.89 25.01
CA SER A 127 -16.78 5.09 24.10
C SER A 127 -16.57 5.42 22.62
N ASP A 128 -16.35 6.68 22.26
CA ASP A 128 -16.17 7.09 20.86
C ASP A 128 -14.80 6.63 20.34
N ARG A 129 -13.80 6.57 21.23
CA ARG A 129 -12.46 6.05 20.93
C ARG A 129 -12.48 4.53 20.73
N GLU A 130 -13.26 3.81 21.53
CA GLU A 130 -13.45 2.36 21.39
C GLU A 130 -14.14 2.02 20.05
N VAL A 131 -15.18 2.75 19.68
CA VAL A 131 -15.87 2.60 18.39
C VAL A 131 -14.95 2.90 17.19
N GLN A 132 -14.09 3.93 17.28
CA GLN A 132 -13.09 4.21 16.25
C GLN A 132 -12.05 3.09 16.11
N LEU A 133 -11.54 2.57 17.23
CA LEU A 133 -10.57 1.47 17.23
C LEU A 133 -11.16 0.19 16.63
N GLU A 134 -12.43 -0.13 16.91
CA GLU A 134 -13.12 -1.27 16.31
C GLU A 134 -13.32 -1.09 14.80
N MET A 135 -13.72 0.09 14.34
CA MET A 135 -13.85 0.39 12.90
C MET A 135 -12.50 0.26 12.17
N GLU A 136 -11.40 0.72 12.78
CA GLU A 136 -10.05 0.55 12.22
C GLU A 136 -9.59 -0.91 12.21
N GLN A 137 -9.95 -1.72 13.20
CA GLN A 137 -9.67 -3.16 13.21
C GLN A 137 -10.45 -3.88 12.11
N GLN A 138 -11.75 -3.61 11.99
CA GLN A 138 -12.58 -4.19 10.93
C GLN A 138 -12.07 -3.78 9.53
N ARG A 139 -11.66 -2.52 9.36
CA ARG A 139 -11.07 -2.06 8.10
C ARG A 139 -9.76 -2.79 7.79
N ARG A 140 -8.88 -2.97 8.77
CA ARG A 140 -7.63 -3.74 8.61
C ARG A 140 -7.89 -5.20 8.29
N GLU A 141 -8.89 -5.82 8.92
CA GLU A 141 -9.29 -7.20 8.61
C GLU A 141 -9.89 -7.32 7.21
N GLN A 142 -10.72 -6.35 6.79
CA GLN A 142 -11.25 -6.31 5.43
C GLN A 142 -10.13 -6.12 4.42
N GLU A 143 -9.19 -5.20 4.65
CA GLU A 143 -8.01 -4.99 3.82
C GLU A 143 -7.16 -6.27 3.74
N TYR A 144 -6.91 -6.95 4.86
CA TYR A 144 -6.20 -8.23 4.91
C TYR A 144 -6.90 -9.32 4.10
N ASN A 145 -8.22 -9.46 4.25
CA ASN A 145 -9.00 -10.44 3.51
C ASN A 145 -9.07 -10.13 2.01
N ASN A 146 -9.14 -8.85 1.64
CA ASN A 146 -9.05 -8.42 0.25
C ASN A 146 -7.68 -8.74 -0.33
N TYR A 147 -6.62 -8.43 0.42
CA TYR A 147 -5.24 -8.70 0.03
C TYR A 147 -5.00 -10.20 -0.19
N LYS A 148 -5.49 -11.04 0.73
CA LYS A 148 -5.44 -12.50 0.59
C LYS A 148 -6.22 -12.98 -0.63
N ARG A 149 -7.40 -12.40 -0.92
CA ARG A 149 -8.27 -12.83 -2.03
C ARG A 149 -7.81 -12.37 -3.41
N TYR A 150 -7.21 -11.18 -3.53
CA TYR A 150 -6.89 -10.56 -4.81
C TYR A 150 -5.39 -10.59 -5.16
N GLY A 151 -4.50 -10.79 -4.18
CA GLY A 151 -3.05 -10.85 -4.40
C GLY A 151 -2.63 -11.88 -5.46
N CYS A 152 -3.17 -13.11 -5.42
CA CYS A 152 -2.83 -14.13 -6.42
C CYS A 152 -3.39 -13.86 -7.81
N LYS A 153 -4.53 -13.19 -7.93
CA LYS A 153 -5.14 -12.95 -9.26
C LYS A 153 -4.35 -11.90 -10.05
N GLU A 154 -3.85 -10.88 -9.37
CA GLU A 154 -3.05 -9.81 -9.97
C GLU A 154 -1.60 -10.22 -10.23
N ALA A 155 -1.05 -11.18 -9.45
CA ALA A 155 0.32 -11.67 -9.63
C ALA A 155 0.46 -12.72 -10.75
N LEU A 156 -0.62 -13.43 -11.10
CA LEU A 156 -0.62 -14.49 -12.12
C LEU A 156 -1.07 -14.03 -13.52
N LEU A 157 -1.55 -12.79 -13.69
CA LEU A 157 -1.90 -12.17 -14.97
C LEU A 157 -0.73 -11.32 -15.51
#